data_AF-A0A4P5R704-F1
#
_entry.id   AF-A0A4P5R704-F1
#
_cell.length_a   1.000
_cell.length_b   1.000
_cell.length_c   1.000
_cell.angle_alpha   90.00
_cell.angle_beta   90.00
_cell.angle_gamma   90.00
#
_symmetry.space_group_name_H-M   'P 1'
#
loop_
_entity.id
_entity.type
_entity.pdbx_description
1 polymer ?
#
loop_
_entity_poly.entity_id
_entity_poly.type
_entity_poly.pdbx_seq_one_letter_code
_entity_poly.pdbx_strand_id
1 'polypeptide(L)'
;MLINRLGNSAVHGHRPVEQLQRLEAQLHERDEKLSALLADKTALDAALTRLRGEIAKAKKANTEQADTHNYSEAETRDYFIDLLLKEAGWALDQERDREFPVEGMPNNEGKGFVDYML
;
A
#
# COMPACT_ATOMS: atom_id res chain seq x y z
N MET A 1 33.20 29.74 -64.55
CA MET A 1 33.12 28.72 -63.47
C MET A 1 33.34 29.44 -62.15
N LEU A 2 32.29 29.62 -61.33
CA LEU A 2 32.30 29.64 -59.85
C LEU A 2 30.92 30.07 -59.32
N ILE A 3 30.18 29.05 -58.88
CA ILE A 3 28.91 29.06 -58.16
C ILE A 3 29.20 29.49 -56.71
N ASN A 4 28.42 30.38 -56.06
CA ASN A 4 27.62 30.05 -54.86
C ASN A 4 26.98 31.27 -54.14
N ARG A 5 25.76 30.99 -53.62
CA ARG A 5 25.29 31.31 -52.26
C ARG A 5 24.79 32.74 -51.96
N LEU A 6 23.52 32.99 -52.32
CA LEU A 6 22.62 33.76 -51.46
C LEU A 6 21.59 32.80 -50.86
N GLY A 7 22.01 32.16 -49.77
CA GLY A 7 21.15 31.35 -48.92
C GLY A 7 20.43 32.20 -47.89
N ASN A 8 19.13 31.94 -47.75
CA ASN A 8 18.54 31.67 -46.43
C ASN A 8 18.41 32.83 -45.42
N SER A 9 17.89 33.99 -45.82
CA SER A 9 17.57 35.08 -44.87
C SER A 9 16.09 35.21 -44.45
N ALA A 10 15.18 34.36 -44.95
CA ALA A 10 13.74 34.48 -44.65
C ALA A 10 13.20 33.52 -43.56
N VAL A 11 14.06 32.74 -42.90
CA VAL A 11 13.65 31.51 -42.19
C VAL A 11 13.72 31.63 -40.65
N HIS A 12 14.32 32.70 -40.10
CA HIS A 12 14.71 32.78 -38.69
C HIS A 12 13.91 33.75 -37.79
N GLY A 13 12.98 34.54 -38.32
CA GLY A 13 12.21 35.51 -37.52
C GLY A 13 10.96 34.94 -36.82
N HIS A 14 10.35 33.88 -37.37
CA HIS A 14 9.04 33.39 -36.90
C HIS A 14 9.13 32.19 -35.94
N ARG A 15 10.20 31.39 -36.03
CA ARG A 15 10.44 30.17 -35.23
C ARG A 15 10.71 30.39 -33.73
N PRO A 16 11.44 31.43 -33.29
CA PRO A 16 11.76 31.61 -31.87
C PRO A 16 10.56 32.01 -31.01
N VAL A 17 9.67 32.86 -31.53
CA VAL A 17 8.50 33.37 -30.79
C VAL A 17 7.46 32.26 -30.59
N GLU A 18 7.18 31.46 -31.60
CA GLU A 18 6.26 30.32 -31.47
C GLU A 18 6.80 29.25 -30.50
N GLN A 19 8.11 29.02 -30.49
CA GLN A 19 8.73 28.09 -29.54
C GLN A 19 8.62 28.58 -28.10
N LEU A 20 8.81 29.89 -27.87
CA LEU A 20 8.62 30.52 -26.56
C LEU A 20 7.16 30.44 -26.10
N GLN A 21 6.20 30.73 -26.98
CA GLN A 21 4.76 30.64 -26.66
C GLN A 21 4.33 29.21 -26.32
N ARG A 22 4.84 28.20 -27.04
CA ARG A 22 4.57 26.79 -26.72
C ARG A 22 5.17 26.39 -25.37
N LEU A 23 6.38 26.86 -25.05
CA LEU A 23 7.01 26.57 -23.78
C LEU A 23 6.26 27.24 -22.63
N GLU A 24 5.80 28.47 -22.79
CA GLU A 24 4.99 29.19 -21.82
C GLU A 24 3.66 28.47 -21.55
N ALA A 25 2.97 28.02 -22.60
CA ALA A 25 1.74 27.24 -22.47
C ALA A 25 1.99 25.90 -21.74
N GLN A 26 3.11 25.21 -22.04
CA GLN A 26 3.48 23.97 -21.36
C GLN A 26 3.83 24.20 -19.89
N LEU A 27 4.52 25.30 -19.55
CA LEU A 27 4.83 25.64 -18.16
C LEU A 27 3.53 25.95 -17.40
N HIS A 28 2.63 26.73 -17.98
CA HIS A 28 1.34 27.03 -17.38
C HIS A 28 0.52 25.76 -17.10
N GLU A 29 0.41 24.87 -18.09
CA GLU A 29 -0.30 23.59 -17.92
C GLU A 29 0.33 22.73 -16.82
N ARG A 30 1.66 22.72 -16.71
CA ARG A 30 2.36 21.97 -15.65
C ARG A 30 2.17 22.59 -14.28
N ASP A 31 2.19 23.92 -14.18
CA ASP A 31 1.97 24.64 -12.94
C ASP A 31 0.53 24.43 -12.42
N GLU A 32 -0.47 24.45 -13.31
CA GLU A 32 -1.84 24.13 -12.96
C GLU A 32 -1.99 22.69 -12.43
N LYS A 33 -1.39 21.71 -13.14
CA LYS A 33 -1.39 20.31 -12.70
C LYS A 33 -0.67 20.13 -11.36
N LEU A 34 0.46 20.79 -11.17
CA LEU A 34 1.25 20.70 -9.95
C LEU A 34 0.49 21.34 -8.78
N SER A 35 -0.17 22.47 -9.00
CA SER A 35 -1.04 23.10 -8.00
C SER A 35 -2.19 22.18 -7.58
N ALA A 36 -2.87 21.55 -8.54
CA ALA A 36 -3.94 20.59 -8.26
C ALA A 36 -3.44 19.38 -7.46
N LEU A 37 -2.32 18.78 -7.87
CA LEU A 37 -1.73 17.64 -7.16
C LEU A 37 -1.27 17.99 -5.74
N LEU A 38 -0.75 19.21 -5.53
CA LEU A 38 -0.38 19.67 -4.19
C LEU A 38 -1.62 19.85 -3.31
N ALA A 39 -2.70 20.43 -3.85
CA ALA A 39 -3.97 20.55 -3.14
C ALA A 39 -4.51 19.17 -2.72
N ASP A 40 -4.55 18.21 -3.65
CA ASP A 40 -5.01 16.85 -3.37
C ASP A 40 -4.13 16.15 -2.33
N LYS A 41 -2.80 16.26 -2.46
CA LYS A 41 -1.87 15.71 -1.48
C LYS A 41 -2.12 16.29 -0.09
N THR A 42 -2.31 17.60 0.03
CA THR A 42 -2.57 18.23 1.34
C THR A 42 -3.90 17.78 1.94
N ALA A 43 -4.94 17.59 1.13
CA ALA A 43 -6.22 17.07 1.57
C ALA A 43 -6.11 15.60 2.06
N LEU A 44 -5.37 14.77 1.31
CA LEU A 44 -5.10 13.39 1.67
C LEU A 44 -4.27 13.27 2.95
N ASP A 45 -3.22 14.09 3.10
CA ASP A 45 -2.39 14.12 4.30
C ASP A 45 -3.19 14.52 5.55
N ALA A 46 -4.12 15.47 5.41
CA ALA A 46 -5.04 15.85 6.48
C ALA A 46 -6.01 14.71 6.83
N ALA A 47 -6.59 14.03 5.83
CA ALA A 47 -7.48 12.89 6.04
C ALA A 47 -6.75 11.73 6.74
N LEU A 48 -5.52 11.40 6.31
CA LEU A 48 -4.70 10.37 6.93
C LEU A 48 -4.38 10.70 8.39
N THR A 49 -4.03 11.96 8.68
CA THR A 49 -3.77 12.40 10.06
C THR A 49 -5.00 12.23 10.94
N ARG A 50 -6.16 12.63 10.44
CA ARG A 50 -7.45 12.47 11.14
C ARG A 50 -7.76 10.99 11.39
N LEU A 51 -7.73 10.15 10.36
CA LEU A 51 -8.07 8.73 10.45
C LEU A 51 -7.11 7.98 11.38
N ARG A 52 -5.81 8.29 11.35
CA ARG A 52 -4.84 7.73 12.30
C ARG A 52 -5.18 8.10 13.74
N GLY A 53 -5.62 9.33 13.98
CA GLY A 53 -6.10 9.78 15.28
C GLY A 53 -7.37 9.04 15.74
N GLU A 54 -8.34 8.84 14.84
CA GLU A 54 -9.57 8.07 15.11
C GLU A 54 -9.25 6.60 15.43
N ILE A 55 -8.37 5.96 14.65
CA ILE A 55 -7.90 4.60 14.88
C ILE A 55 -7.17 4.49 16.23
N ALA A 56 -6.29 5.43 16.57
CA ALA A 56 -5.57 5.41 17.84
C ALA A 56 -6.53 5.51 19.04
N LYS A 57 -7.56 6.36 18.94
CA LYS A 57 -8.61 6.47 19.97
C LYS A 57 -9.41 5.18 20.10
N ALA A 58 -9.85 4.60 18.99
CA ALA A 58 -10.60 3.34 18.98
C ALA A 58 -9.77 2.19 19.55
N LYS A 59 -8.49 2.07 19.17
CA LYS A 59 -7.58 1.07 19.72
C LYS A 59 -7.42 1.23 21.23
N LYS A 60 -7.23 2.46 21.73
CA LYS A 60 -7.10 2.73 23.16
C LYS A 60 -8.37 2.31 23.93
N ALA A 61 -9.55 2.66 23.42
CA ALA A 61 -10.82 2.25 24.03
C ALA A 61 -10.97 0.72 24.07
N ASN A 62 -10.60 0.03 22.98
CA ASN A 62 -10.66 -1.43 22.91
C ASN A 62 -9.65 -2.10 23.85
N THR A 63 -8.46 -1.52 24.07
CA THR A 63 -7.48 -2.08 25.02
C THR A 63 -7.88 -1.91 26.48
N GLU A 64 -8.69 -0.90 26.80
CA GLU A 64 -9.16 -0.65 28.18
C GLU A 64 -10.32 -1.60 28.56
N GLN A 65 -10.99 -2.19 27.56
CA GLN A 65 -12.05 -3.16 27.77
C GLN A 65 -11.48 -4.57 27.75
N ALA A 66 -11.35 -5.17 28.94
CA ALA A 66 -10.98 -6.57 29.04
C ALA A 66 -12.03 -7.45 28.33
N ASP A 67 -11.55 -8.44 27.57
CA ASP A 67 -12.44 -9.43 26.99
C ASP A 67 -13.03 -10.29 28.12
N THR A 68 -14.35 -10.28 28.25
CA THR A 68 -15.10 -11.04 29.27
C THR A 68 -15.68 -12.34 28.74
N HIS A 69 -15.41 -12.71 27.49
CA HIS A 69 -15.94 -13.93 26.89
C HIS A 69 -15.16 -15.15 27.40
N ASN A 70 -15.89 -16.24 27.61
CA ASN A 70 -15.32 -17.54 27.93
C ASN A 70 -15.30 -18.39 26.65
N TYR A 71 -14.40 -18.07 25.71
CA TYR A 71 -14.29 -18.81 24.46
C TYR A 71 -13.85 -20.25 24.72
N SER A 72 -14.47 -21.17 24.00
CA SER A 72 -13.87 -22.49 23.77
C SER A 72 -12.60 -22.36 22.93
N GLU A 73 -11.80 -23.42 22.92
CA GLU A 73 -10.61 -23.50 22.07
C GLU A 73 -10.95 -23.32 20.58
N ALA A 74 -12.03 -23.97 20.13
CA ALA A 74 -12.49 -23.87 18.73
C ALA A 74 -12.91 -22.44 18.36
N GLU A 75 -13.60 -21.73 19.27
CA GLU A 75 -13.96 -20.32 19.05
C GLU A 75 -12.73 -19.41 19.06
N THR A 76 -11.77 -19.67 19.95
CA THR A 76 -10.51 -18.92 19.99
C THR A 76 -9.73 -19.07 18.69
N ARG A 77 -9.72 -20.29 18.14
CA ARG A 77 -9.11 -20.63 16.87
C ARG A 77 -9.75 -19.89 15.70
N ASP A 78 -11.07 -19.95 15.56
CA ASP A 78 -11.78 -19.31 14.45
C ASP A 78 -11.73 -17.78 14.51
N TYR A 79 -12.04 -17.20 15.68
CA TYR A 79 -12.20 -15.75 15.81
C TYR A 79 -10.87 -14.99 15.90
N PHE A 80 -9.81 -15.65 16.38
CA PHE A 80 -8.53 -14.99 16.59
C PHE A 80 -7.42 -15.65 15.78
N ILE A 81 -7.10 -16.92 16.03
CA ILE A 81 -5.85 -17.49 15.53
C ILE A 81 -5.84 -17.59 14.00
N ASP A 82 -6.87 -18.17 13.39
CA ASP A 82 -6.99 -18.32 11.94
C ASP A 82 -7.04 -16.96 11.23
N LEU A 83 -7.76 -15.99 11.81
CA LEU A 83 -7.85 -14.64 11.28
C LEU A 83 -6.50 -13.93 11.34
N LEU A 84 -5.83 -13.94 12.50
CA LEU A 84 -4.55 -13.26 12.70
C LEU A 84 -3.44 -13.85 11.83
N LEU A 85 -3.44 -15.17 11.61
CA LEU A 85 -2.50 -15.83 10.71
C LEU A 85 -2.72 -15.42 9.26
N LYS A 86 -3.98 -15.32 8.81
CA LYS A 86 -4.32 -14.79 7.48
C LYS A 86 -3.93 -13.34 7.30
N GLU A 87 -4.18 -12.50 8.30
CA GLU A 87 -3.74 -11.09 8.29
C GLU A 87 -2.21 -10.95 8.27
N ALA A 88 -1.49 -11.91 8.84
CA ALA A 88 -0.03 -12.01 8.78
C ALA A 88 0.50 -12.61 7.45
N GLY A 89 -0.39 -13.02 6.53
CA GLY A 89 -0.04 -13.53 5.20
C GLY A 89 0.04 -15.05 5.07
N TRP A 90 -0.34 -15.81 6.10
CA TRP A 90 -0.41 -17.27 6.03
C TRP A 90 -1.77 -17.71 5.49
N ALA A 91 -1.79 -18.44 4.38
CA ALA A 91 -3.04 -18.80 3.69
C ALA A 91 -3.90 -19.82 4.47
N LEU A 92 -3.25 -20.74 5.21
CA LEU A 92 -3.90 -21.86 5.88
C LEU A 92 -4.77 -22.69 4.92
N ASP A 93 -4.27 -22.93 3.70
CA ASP A 93 -4.98 -23.55 2.58
C ASP A 93 -4.53 -24.99 2.28
N GLN A 94 -3.52 -25.50 2.99
CA GLN A 94 -3.04 -26.87 2.87
C GLN A 94 -3.51 -27.73 4.04
N GLU A 95 -3.70 -29.04 3.79
CA GLU A 95 -4.05 -30.01 4.83
C GLU A 95 -3.02 -30.06 5.97
N ARG A 96 -1.76 -29.70 5.68
CA ARG A 96 -0.70 -29.67 6.69
C ARG A 96 -0.76 -28.46 7.62
N ASP A 97 -1.49 -27.42 7.25
CA ASP A 97 -1.38 -26.11 7.91
C ASP A 97 -2.06 -26.12 9.29
N ARG A 98 -2.96 -27.10 9.53
CA ARG A 98 -3.68 -27.28 10.79
C ARG A 98 -3.61 -28.72 11.26
N GLU A 99 -3.51 -28.94 12.57
CA GLU A 99 -3.55 -30.26 13.22
C GLU A 99 -2.59 -31.26 12.55
N PHE A 100 -1.33 -30.87 12.37
CA PHE A 100 -0.36 -31.67 11.66
C PHE A 100 0.21 -32.80 12.53
N PRO A 101 0.15 -34.07 12.10
CA PRO A 101 0.70 -35.18 12.86
C PRO A 101 2.23 -35.12 12.92
N VAL A 102 2.79 -35.33 14.11
CA VAL A 102 4.24 -35.36 14.35
C VAL A 102 4.65 -36.64 15.06
N GLU A 103 5.90 -37.05 14.81
CA GLU A 103 6.55 -38.19 15.47
C GLU A 103 7.70 -37.71 16.38
N GLY A 104 8.11 -38.56 17.32
CA GLY A 104 9.18 -38.25 18.29
C GLY A 104 8.70 -37.49 19.53
N MET A 105 7.38 -37.40 19.76
CA MET A 105 6.84 -36.75 20.96
C MET A 105 7.26 -37.49 22.23
N PRO A 106 7.57 -36.79 23.33
CA PRO A 106 7.96 -37.41 24.61
C PRO A 106 6.73 -37.98 25.35
N ASN A 107 5.98 -38.87 24.69
CA ASN A 107 4.86 -39.62 25.24
C ASN A 107 4.97 -41.12 24.88
N ASN A 108 4.06 -41.94 25.40
CA ASN A 108 4.13 -43.40 25.24
C ASN A 108 4.01 -43.87 23.78
N GLU A 109 3.34 -43.09 22.93
CA GLU A 109 3.08 -43.45 21.53
C GLU A 109 4.13 -42.90 20.57
N GLY A 110 4.96 -41.95 21.03
CA GLY A 110 5.90 -41.20 20.20
C GLY A 110 5.22 -40.32 19.15
N LYS A 111 3.91 -40.09 19.25
CA LYS A 111 3.09 -39.39 18.25
C LYS A 111 2.31 -38.24 18.87
N GLY A 112 2.01 -37.22 18.09
CA GLY A 112 1.16 -36.10 18.51
C GLY A 112 0.70 -35.27 17.33
N PHE A 113 0.07 -34.14 17.63
CA PHE A 113 -0.40 -33.17 16.65
C PHE A 113 0.10 -31.78 17.03
N VAL A 114 0.41 -30.97 16.02
CA VAL A 114 0.72 -29.54 16.16
C VAL A 114 -0.43 -28.76 15.54
N ASP A 115 -0.99 -27.81 16.29
CA ASP A 115 -2.17 -27.06 15.87
C ASP A 115 -1.96 -26.31 14.55
N TYR A 116 -0.74 -25.79 14.31
CA TYR A 116 -0.39 -25.08 13.08
C TYR A 116 1.03 -25.39 12.60
N MET A 117 1.17 -25.60 11.28
CA MET A 117 2.45 -25.63 10.57
C MET A 117 2.43 -24.52 9.51
N LEU A 118 3.29 -23.52 9.67
CA LEU A 118 3.37 -22.33 8.81
C LEU A 118 4.54 -22.45 7.84
#